data_AF-A0A382UVW2-F1
#
_entry.id   AF-A0A382UVW2-F1
#
_cell.length_a   1.000
_cell.length_b   1.000
_cell.length_c   1.000
_cell.angle_alpha   90.00
_cell.angle_beta   90.00
_cell.angle_gamma   90.00
#
_symmetry.space_group_name_H-M   'P 1'
#
loop_
_entity.id
_entity.type
_entity.pdbx_description
1 polymer ?
#
loop_
_entity_poly.entity_id
_entity_poly.type
_entity_poly.pdbx_seq_one_letter_code
_entity_poly.pdbx_strand_id
1 'polypeptide(L)'
;VTRRTVLRQLAIAITAAGSSSVNLEAARLVHTIAGESRAQPGGYTPIRLTVHEFRTVSRLAELIVPADTRGGSAVDAGAPEFIDLLCSQNDQLT
;
A
#
# COMPACT_ATOMS: atom_id res chain seq x y z
N VAL A 1 22.05 -4.91 -6.33
CA VAL A 1 20.81 -4.36 -6.94
C VAL A 1 20.72 -2.88 -6.58
N THR A 2 20.47 -1.97 -7.52
CA THR A 2 20.42 -0.51 -7.22
C THR A 2 18.98 -0.04 -6.95
N ARG A 3 18.79 1.06 -6.20
CA ARG A 3 17.46 1.64 -5.92
C ARG A 3 16.60 1.81 -7.18
N ARG A 4 17.23 2.28 -8.25
CA ARG A 4 16.61 2.44 -9.58
C ARG A 4 16.21 1.11 -10.21
N THR A 5 16.95 0.03 -9.95
CA THR A 5 16.61 -1.31 -10.42
C THR A 5 15.34 -1.83 -9.74
N VAL A 6 15.22 -1.67 -8.42
CA VAL A 6 14.03 -2.08 -7.66
C VAL A 6 12.80 -1.29 -8.12
N LEU A 7 12.90 0.04 -8.21
CA LEU A 7 11.80 0.88 -8.69
C LEU A 7 11.39 0.56 -10.14
N ARG A 8 12.35 0.25 -11.00
CA ARG A 8 12.08 -0.16 -12.38
C ARG A 8 11.37 -1.50 -12.45
N GLN A 9 11.78 -2.47 -11.63
CA GLN A 9 11.14 -3.78 -11.57
C GLN A 9 9.69 -3.67 -11.07
N LEU A 10 9.45 -2.85 -10.04
CA LEU A 10 8.10 -2.59 -9.52
C LEU A 10 7.20 -1.93 -10.58
N ALA A 11 7.70 -0.92 -11.29
CA ALA A 11 6.95 -0.25 -12.36
C ALA A 11 6.60 -1.19 -13.53
N ILE A 12 7.53 -2.09 -13.90
CA ILE A 12 7.29 -3.11 -14.93
C ILE A 12 6.25 -4.13 -14.45
N ALA A 13 6.30 -4.57 -13.20
CA ALA A 13 5.34 -5.52 -12.65
C ALA A 13 3.90 -4.96 -12.66
N ILE A 14 3.72 -3.70 -12.26
CA ILE A 14 2.42 -3.01 -12.28
C ILE A 14 1.88 -2.88 -13.71
N THR A 15 2.76 -2.58 -14.68
CA THR A 15 2.35 -2.38 -16.07
C THR A 15 2.08 -3.72 -16.79
N ALA A 16 2.88 -4.74 -16.52
CA ALA A 16 2.77 -6.07 -17.12
C ALA A 16 1.53 -6.84 -16.64
N ALA A 17 1.05 -6.58 -15.42
CA ALA A 17 -0.17 -7.19 -14.89
C ALA A 17 -1.45 -6.66 -15.57
N GLY A 18 -1.35 -5.56 -16.34
CA GLY A 18 -2.48 -4.88 -16.95
C GLY A 18 -3.46 -4.31 -15.91
N SER A 19 -4.12 -3.20 -16.24
CA SER A 19 -5.18 -2.61 -15.41
C SER A 19 -6.37 -3.55 -15.14
N SER A 20 -6.36 -4.76 -15.71
CA SER A 20 -7.38 -5.80 -15.61
C SER A 20 -7.22 -6.75 -14.41
N SER A 21 -6.08 -6.74 -13.71
CA SER A 21 -5.86 -7.58 -12.51
C SER A 21 -6.20 -6.86 -11.20
N VAL A 22 -6.37 -5.54 -11.23
CA VAL A 22 -6.90 -4.78 -10.10
C VAL A 22 -8.41 -4.78 -10.21
N ASN A 23 -9.06 -5.79 -9.63
CA ASN A 23 -10.51 -5.78 -9.50
C ASN A 23 -10.90 -4.55 -8.68
N LEU A 24 -11.50 -3.55 -9.31
CA LEU A 24 -11.83 -2.27 -8.69
C LEU A 24 -12.81 -2.44 -7.52
N GLU A 25 -13.68 -3.44 -7.57
CA GLU A 25 -14.54 -3.77 -6.43
C GLU A 25 -13.75 -4.39 -5.29
N ALA A 26 -12.81 -5.30 -5.58
CA ALA A 26 -11.90 -5.80 -4.56
C ALA A 26 -11.07 -4.65 -3.97
N ALA A 27 -10.55 -3.72 -4.80
CA ALA A 27 -9.82 -2.56 -4.33
C ALA A 27 -10.68 -1.64 -3.43
N ARG A 28 -11.96 -1.44 -3.76
CA ARG A 28 -12.91 -0.70 -2.92
C ARG A 28 -13.22 -1.42 -1.61
N LEU A 29 -13.45 -2.73 -1.66
CA LEU A 29 -13.75 -3.55 -0.49
C LEU A 29 -12.54 -3.56 0.47
N VAL A 30 -11.33 -3.68 -0.07
CA VAL A 30 -10.10 -3.52 0.67
C VAL A 30 -9.96 -2.12 1.24
N HIS A 31 -10.27 -1.07 0.46
CA HIS A 31 -10.21 0.31 0.96
C HIS A 31 -11.18 0.54 2.12
N THR A 32 -12.39 -0.02 2.07
CA THR A 32 -13.35 0.01 3.19
C THR A 32 -12.81 -0.74 4.40
N ILE A 33 -12.33 -1.98 4.23
CA ILE A 33 -11.79 -2.81 5.32
C ILE A 33 -10.56 -2.13 5.96
N ALA A 34 -9.67 -1.56 5.16
CA ALA A 34 -8.50 -0.82 5.63
C ALA A 34 -8.91 0.45 6.39
N GLY A 35 -9.89 1.19 5.88
CA GLY A 35 -10.46 2.37 6.56
C GLY A 35 -11.11 2.03 7.90
N GLU A 36 -11.89 0.95 7.96
CA GLU A 36 -12.51 0.44 9.19
C GLU A 36 -11.46 -0.06 10.20
N SER A 37 -10.38 -0.69 9.71
CA SER A 37 -9.25 -1.12 10.55
C SER A 37 -8.49 0.05 11.16
N ARG A 38 -8.39 1.18 10.45
CA ARG A 38 -7.78 2.43 10.96
C ARG A 38 -8.66 3.14 12.00
N ALA A 39 -9.98 2.99 11.91
CA ALA A 39 -10.93 3.61 12.83
C ALA A 39 -11.02 2.90 14.21
N GLN A 40 -10.39 1.73 14.37
CA GLN A 40 -10.37 1.01 15.63
C GLN A 40 -9.44 1.67 16.67
N PRO A 41 -9.84 1.70 17.95
CA PRO A 41 -8.99 2.20 19.02
C PRO A 41 -7.73 1.33 19.14
N GLY A 42 -6.57 1.89 18.77
CA GLY A 42 -5.30 1.16 18.68
C GLY A 42 -4.61 1.28 17.31
N GLY A 43 -5.33 1.74 16.28
CA GLY A 43 -4.80 1.90 14.92
C GLY A 43 -4.67 0.58 14.15
N TYR A 44 -4.05 0.64 12.97
CA TYR A 44 -3.88 -0.53 12.11
C TYR A 44 -2.76 -1.46 12.62
N THR A 45 -3.07 -2.75 12.73
CA THR A 45 -2.08 -3.80 13.01
C THR A 45 -1.73 -4.52 11.70
N PRO A 46 -0.45 -4.54 11.29
CA PRO A 46 -0.04 -5.20 10.05
C PRO A 46 -0.39 -6.69 10.03
N ILE A 47 -0.92 -7.15 8.89
CA ILE A 47 -1.38 -8.50 8.61
C ILE A 47 -0.21 -9.36 8.13
N ARG A 48 0.61 -8.86 7.18
CA ARG A 48 1.70 -9.63 6.57
C ARG A 48 3.06 -9.02 6.85
N LEU A 49 3.18 -7.71 6.68
CA LEU A 49 4.41 -6.98 6.94
C LEU A 49 4.72 -6.98 8.43
N THR A 50 6.00 -7.00 8.77
CA THR A 50 6.40 -6.70 10.15
C THR A 50 6.12 -5.23 10.49
N VAL A 51 6.05 -4.92 11.78
CA VAL A 51 5.88 -3.53 12.25
C VAL A 51 6.98 -2.58 11.73
N HIS A 52 8.19 -3.09 11.46
CA HIS A 52 9.27 -2.29 10.89
C HIS A 52 9.06 -2.03 9.39
N GLU A 53 8.69 -3.06 8.63
CA GLU A 53 8.42 -2.95 7.19
C GLU A 53 7.20 -2.07 6.93
N PHE A 54 6.12 -2.25 7.69
CA PHE A 54 4.94 -1.41 7.59
C PHE A 54 5.30 0.06 7.83
N ARG A 55 6.05 0.38 8.90
CA ARG A 55 6.54 1.75 9.14
C ARG A 55 7.40 2.29 8.00
N THR A 56 8.21 1.43 7.39
CA THR A 56 9.04 1.81 6.24
C THR A 56 8.17 2.14 5.02
N VAL A 57 7.17 1.30 4.72
CA VAL A 57 6.20 1.53 3.64
C VAL A 57 5.39 2.80 3.91
N SER A 58 4.89 3.03 5.13
CA SER A 58 4.19 4.26 5.50
C SER A 58 5.06 5.49 5.28
N ARG A 59 6.34 5.44 5.67
CA ARG A 59 7.26 6.55 5.45
C ARG A 59 7.52 6.80 3.97
N LEU A 60 7.65 5.74 3.17
CA LEU A 60 7.82 5.87 1.72
C LEU A 60 6.55 6.43 1.06
N ALA A 61 5.36 5.97 1.46
CA ALA A 61 4.09 6.48 0.96
C ALA A 61 3.97 7.99 1.19
N GLU A 62 4.26 8.46 2.41
CA GLU A 62 4.28 9.88 2.76
C GLU A 62 5.27 10.69 1.93
N LEU A 63 6.44 10.12 1.61
CA LEU A 63 7.45 10.80 0.81
C LEU A 63 7.11 10.84 -0.69
N ILE A 64 6.41 9.82 -1.20
CA ILE A 64 6.03 9.73 -2.61
C ILE A 64 4.83 10.64 -2.91
N VAL A 65 3.82 10.62 -2.04
CA VAL A 65 2.65 11.52 -2.11
C VAL A 65 2.46 12.17 -0.74
N PRO A 66 3.11 13.32 -0.49
CA PRO A 66 2.90 14.08 0.73
C PRO A 66 1.54 14.80 0.67
N ALA A 67 1.02 15.17 1.85
CA ALA A 67 -0.11 16.09 1.92
C ALA A 67 0.28 17.47 1.35
N ASP A 68 -0.65 18.09 0.62
CA ASP A 68 -0.47 19.42 0.05
C ASP A 68 -1.75 20.27 0.19
N THR A 69 -1.77 21.46 -0.39
CA THR A 69 -2.94 22.35 -0.34
C THR A 69 -4.17 21.81 -1.06
N ARG A 70 -4.04 20.72 -1.83
CA ARG A 70 -5.09 20.10 -2.63
C ARG A 70 -5.61 18.81 -2.00
N GLY A 71 -4.96 18.27 -0.97
CA GLY A 71 -5.44 17.06 -0.30
C GLY A 71 -4.46 16.43 0.70
N GLY A 72 -4.92 15.34 1.33
CA GLY A 72 -4.11 14.54 2.25
C GLY A 72 -3.05 13.70 1.56
N SER A 73 -2.17 13.08 2.34
CA SER A 73 -1.08 12.24 1.84
C SER A 73 -1.54 10.85 1.40
N ALA A 74 -0.63 10.06 0.82
CA ALA A 74 -0.91 8.63 0.58
C ALA A 74 -1.16 7.84 1.88
N VAL A 75 -0.61 8.29 3.01
CA VAL A 75 -0.91 7.69 4.33
C VAL A 75 -2.33 8.05 4.73
N ASP A 76 -2.77 9.29 4.51
CA ASP A 76 -4.15 9.69 4.77
C ASP A 76 -5.16 8.88 3.94
N ALA A 77 -4.77 8.51 2.72
CA ALA A 77 -5.56 7.67 1.82
C ALA A 77 -5.54 6.16 2.16
N GLY A 78 -4.77 5.72 3.16
CA GLY A 78 -4.69 4.30 3.57
C GLY A 78 -3.88 3.40 2.63
N ALA A 79 -2.95 3.98 1.86
CA ALA A 79 -2.11 3.21 0.95
C ALA A 79 -1.22 2.15 1.64
N PRO A 80 -0.61 2.41 2.82
CA PRO A 80 0.20 1.40 3.51
C PRO A 80 -0.58 0.14 3.90
N GLU A 81 -1.81 0.31 4.39
CA GLU A 81 -2.72 -0.77 4.78
C GLU A 81 -3.17 -1.59 3.56
N PHE A 82 -3.43 -0.91 2.44
CA PHE A 82 -3.73 -1.58 1.17
C PHE A 82 -2.56 -2.45 0.69
N ILE A 83 -1.33 -1.92 0.75
CA ILE A 83 -0.11 -2.65 0.36
C ILE A 83 0.07 -3.89 1.23
N ASP A 84 -0.09 -3.74 2.54
CA ASP A 84 0.04 -4.86 3.48
C ASP A 84 -1.00 -5.97 3.22
N LEU A 85 -2.24 -5.61 2.91
CA LEU A 85 -3.25 -6.59 2.52
C LEU A 85 -2.95 -7.26 1.16
N LEU A 86 -2.39 -6.53 0.20
CA LEU A 86 -1.94 -7.17 -1.05
C LEU A 86 -0.82 -8.18 -0.78
N CYS A 87 0.14 -7.84 0.07
CA CYS A 87 1.19 -8.75 0.53
C CYS A 87 0.61 -9.98 1.23
N SER A 88 -0.48 -9.85 2.02
CA SER A 88 -1.11 -11.00 2.68
C SER A 88 -1.84 -11.94 1.73
N GLN A 89 -2.23 -11.46 0.55
CA GLN A 89 -2.93 -12.24 -0.48
C GLN A 89 -2.00 -12.78 -1.58
N ASN A 90 -0.71 -12.42 -1.55
CA ASN A 90 0.24 -12.80 -2.59
C ASN A 90 1.64 -13.05 -2.00
N ASP A 91 1.99 -14.33 -1.87
CA ASP A 91 3.28 -14.78 -1.32
C ASP A 91 4.50 -14.32 -2.14
N GLN A 92 4.33 -13.85 -3.37
CA GLN A 92 5.43 -13.32 -4.19
C GLN A 92 5.80 -11.87 -3.87
N LEU A 93 5.00 -11.18 -3.06
CA LEU A 93 5.19 -9.76 -2.72
C LEU A 93 5.90 -9.53 -1.38
N THR A 94 6.34 -10.60 -0.71
CA THR A 94 7.12 -10.57 0.54
C THR A 94 8.28 -11.53 0.45
#